data_AF-A0AAQ4EKJ6-F1
#
_entry.id   AF-A0AAQ4EKJ6-F1
#
_cell.length_a   1.000
_cell.length_b   1.000
_cell.length_c   1.000
_cell.angle_alpha   90.00
_cell.angle_beta   90.00
_cell.angle_gamma   90.00
#
_symmetry.space_group_name_H-M   'P 1'
#
loop_
_entity.id
_entity.type
_entity.pdbx_description
1 polymer ?
#
loop_
_entity_poly.entity_id
_entity_poly.type
_entity_poly.pdbx_seq_one_letter_code
_entity_poly.pdbx_strand_id
1 'polypeptide(L)'
;MPHRIFFLAVVSALLYGIESSYGEQKGAEKTDIRQFVNTSDIIWTYNTTARKRLACLMNIKQTIAGKYIWFDRHHFLGQRRWETEHLRGNFSIWHPGNRNKSKPYDYMQVETFPPN
;
A
#
# COMPACT_ATOMS: atom_id res chain seq x y z
N MET A 1 33.17 -8.71 43.48
CA MET A 1 33.49 -8.64 42.03
C MET A 1 32.55 -9.40 41.06
N PRO A 2 31.47 -10.13 41.45
CA PRO A 2 30.61 -10.82 40.47
C PRO A 2 29.53 -9.92 39.83
N HIS A 3 29.11 -8.84 40.50
CA HIS A 3 28.04 -7.95 40.00
C HIS A 3 28.42 -7.18 38.73
N ARG A 4 29.70 -6.84 38.55
CA ARG A 4 30.19 -6.13 37.34
C ARG A 4 30.10 -7.01 36.08
N ILE A 5 30.37 -8.31 36.24
CA ILE A 5 30.29 -9.29 35.15
C ILE A 5 28.84 -9.50 34.74
N PHE A 6 27.94 -9.59 35.72
CA PHE A 6 26.51 -9.74 35.46
C PHE A 6 25.91 -8.52 34.75
N PHE A 7 26.31 -7.31 35.16
CA PHE A 7 25.89 -6.07 34.49
C PHE A 7 26.36 -6.01 33.04
N LEU A 8 27.62 -6.39 32.76
CA LEU A 8 28.15 -6.42 31.40
C LEU A 8 27.45 -7.45 30.51
N ALA A 9 27.09 -8.61 31.07
CA ALA A 9 26.32 -9.62 30.37
C ALA A 9 24.91 -9.13 29.99
N VAL A 10 24.23 -8.45 30.93
CA VAL A 10 22.89 -7.87 30.68
C VAL A 10 22.94 -6.74 29.65
N VAL A 11 23.92 -5.83 29.75
CA VAL A 11 24.10 -4.75 28.77
C VAL A 11 24.40 -5.31 27.38
N SER A 12 25.25 -6.34 27.29
CA SER A 12 25.56 -6.98 26.01
C SER A 12 24.31 -7.65 25.40
N ALA A 13 23.53 -8.38 26.20
CA ALA A 13 22.29 -8.99 25.74
C ALA A 13 21.25 -7.96 25.26
N LEU A 14 21.16 -6.81 25.94
CA LEU A 14 20.29 -5.70 25.51
C LEU A 14 20.78 -5.06 24.20
N LEU A 15 22.09 -4.88 24.01
CA LEU A 15 22.65 -4.35 22.76
C LEU A 15 22.42 -5.29 21.57
N TYR A 16 22.62 -6.61 21.75
CA TYR A 16 22.28 -7.62 20.73
C TYR A 16 20.76 -7.68 20.47
N GLY A 17 19.92 -7.46 21.48
CA GLY A 17 18.47 -7.35 21.34
C GLY A 17 18.03 -6.12 20.53
N ILE A 18 18.74 -5.00 20.67
CA ILE A 18 18.48 -3.77 19.90
C ILE A 18 18.89 -3.97 18.43
N GLU A 19 20.05 -4.58 18.14
CA GLU A 19 20.46 -4.89 16.76
C GLU A 19 19.53 -5.91 16.08
N SER A 20 19.03 -6.91 16.81
CA SER A 20 18.06 -7.87 16.25
C SER A 20 16.63 -7.32 16.12
N SER A 21 16.27 -6.28 16.88
CA SER A 21 14.98 -5.56 16.75
C SER A 21 15.02 -4.39 15.78
N TYR A 22 16.22 -3.86 15.46
CA TYR A 22 16.47 -3.13 14.23
C TYR A 22 16.38 -4.15 13.10
N GLY A 23 15.13 -4.48 12.77
CA GLY A 23 14.77 -5.48 11.81
C GLY A 23 15.72 -5.38 10.63
N GLU A 24 16.51 -6.43 10.48
CA GLU A 24 17.03 -6.85 9.21
C GLU A 24 15.87 -6.61 8.23
N GLN A 25 15.95 -5.51 7.45
CA GLN A 25 15.12 -5.33 6.28
C GLN A 25 15.56 -6.47 5.37
N LYS A 26 15.04 -7.67 5.65
CA LYS A 26 15.03 -8.81 4.74
C LYS A 26 14.57 -8.19 3.43
N GLY A 27 15.52 -8.08 2.50
CA GLY A 27 15.52 -7.08 1.45
C GLY A 27 14.11 -6.84 0.95
N ALA A 28 13.60 -5.62 1.20
CA ALA A 28 12.22 -5.28 0.91
C ALA A 28 11.88 -5.82 -0.47
N GLU A 29 11.05 -6.88 -0.49
CA GLU A 29 10.51 -7.41 -1.72
C GLU A 29 9.91 -6.19 -2.41
N LYS A 30 10.42 -5.85 -3.60
CA LYS A 30 10.12 -4.56 -4.20
C LYS A 30 8.61 -4.53 -4.45
N THR A 31 7.87 -3.79 -3.63
CA THR A 31 6.43 -3.64 -3.75
C THR A 31 6.09 -3.10 -5.13
N ASP A 32 5.31 -3.84 -5.91
CA ASP A 32 4.76 -3.37 -7.19
C ASP A 32 3.27 -3.10 -7.04
N ILE A 33 2.89 -1.82 -6.93
CA ILE A 33 1.49 -1.43 -6.81
C ILE A 33 0.67 -1.92 -8.00
N ARG A 34 1.29 -2.02 -9.19
CA ARG A 34 0.63 -2.53 -10.40
C ARG A 34 0.27 -4.00 -10.25
N GLN A 35 1.15 -4.79 -9.63
CA GLN A 35 0.88 -6.20 -9.37
C GLN A 35 -0.26 -6.36 -8.36
N PHE A 36 -0.24 -5.57 -7.28
CA PHE A 36 -1.27 -5.59 -6.25
C PHE A 36 -2.68 -5.30 -6.81
N VAL A 37 -2.84 -4.25 -7.62
CA VAL A 37 -4.16 -3.89 -8.17
C VAL A 37 -4.58 -4.71 -9.37
N ASN A 38 -3.69 -5.50 -9.98
CA ASN A 38 -4.01 -6.35 -11.12
C ASN A 38 -4.62 -7.70 -10.69
N THR A 39 -5.73 -7.64 -9.98
CA THR A 39 -6.54 -8.81 -9.59
C THR A 39 -7.89 -8.80 -10.30
N SER A 40 -8.55 -9.95 -10.40
CA SER A 40 -9.98 -10.06 -10.74
C SER A 40 -10.88 -9.88 -9.53
N ASP A 41 -10.32 -9.95 -8.33
CA ASP A 41 -11.06 -9.84 -7.08
C ASP A 41 -11.47 -8.39 -6.79
N ILE A 42 -12.55 -8.24 -6.02
CA ILE A 42 -13.00 -6.95 -5.53
C ILE A 42 -12.10 -6.51 -4.37
N ILE A 43 -11.54 -5.31 -4.46
CA ILE A 43 -10.71 -4.74 -3.39
C ILE A 43 -11.60 -3.94 -2.44
N TRP A 44 -11.81 -4.47 -1.24
CA TRP A 44 -12.59 -3.84 -0.19
C TRP A 44 -11.74 -2.97 0.74
N THR A 45 -12.26 -1.80 1.12
CA THR A 45 -11.70 -1.00 2.20
C THR A 45 -12.39 -1.36 3.51
N TYR A 46 -11.71 -2.17 4.33
CA TYR A 46 -12.23 -2.58 5.64
C TYR A 46 -12.07 -1.48 6.69
N ASN A 47 -10.90 -0.82 6.74
CA ASN A 47 -10.61 0.24 7.71
C ASN A 47 -9.92 1.42 7.01
N THR A 48 -10.20 2.63 7.47
CA THR A 48 -9.62 3.87 6.91
C THR A 48 -9.46 4.96 7.97
N THR A 49 -8.37 5.72 7.84
CA THR A 49 -8.11 6.93 8.61
C THR A 49 -8.66 8.19 7.94
N ALA A 50 -9.28 8.07 6.76
CA ALA A 50 -9.88 9.20 6.06
C ALA A 50 -10.97 9.87 6.92
N ARG A 51 -11.02 11.21 6.87
CA ARG A 51 -12.03 11.99 7.61
C ARG A 51 -13.46 11.65 7.17
N LYS A 52 -13.68 11.53 5.86
CA LYS A 52 -14.95 11.07 5.29
C LYS A 52 -14.89 9.54 5.14
N ARG A 53 -15.64 8.84 5.98
CA ARG A 53 -15.77 7.37 5.88
C ARG A 53 -16.92 7.03 4.95
N LEU A 54 -16.62 6.30 3.89
CA LEU A 54 -17.61 5.77 2.95
C LEU A 54 -17.93 4.33 3.35
N ALA A 55 -19.22 4.01 3.49
CA ALA A 55 -19.65 2.67 3.85
C ALA A 55 -19.46 1.70 2.67
N CYS A 56 -19.03 0.47 2.94
CA CYS A 56 -18.90 -0.58 1.94
C CYS A 56 -18.05 -0.16 0.71
N LEU A 57 -16.98 0.61 0.94
CA LEU A 57 -16.13 1.12 -0.12
C LEU A 57 -15.37 -0.03 -0.79
N MET A 58 -15.58 -0.18 -2.09
CA MET A 58 -14.93 -1.21 -2.90
C MET A 58 -14.41 -0.63 -4.22
N ASN A 59 -13.36 -1.26 -4.76
CA ASN A 59 -12.81 -0.94 -6.06
C ASN A 59 -12.81 -2.22 -6.92
N ILE A 60 -13.30 -2.09 -8.15
CA ILE A 60 -13.41 -3.19 -9.11
C ILE A 60 -12.58 -2.82 -10.34
N LYS A 61 -11.55 -3.62 -10.63
CA LYS A 61 -10.74 -3.41 -11.83
C LYS A 61 -11.56 -3.66 -13.08
N GLN A 62 -11.57 -2.70 -13.99
CA GLN A 62 -12.14 -2.85 -15.33
C GLN A 62 -11.08 -3.35 -16.31
N THR A 63 -9.99 -2.59 -16.46
CA THR A 63 -8.89 -2.98 -17.36
C THR A 63 -7.57 -2.36 -16.92
N ILE A 64 -6.47 -2.94 -17.38
CA ILE A 64 -5.12 -2.47 -17.13
C ILE A 64 -4.32 -2.51 -18.44
N ALA A 65 -3.74 -1.37 -18.83
CA ALA A 65 -2.99 -1.26 -20.07
C ALA A 65 -1.78 -0.36 -19.89
N GLY A 66 -0.59 -0.90 -20.17
CA GLY A 66 0.68 -0.18 -19.98
C GLY A 66 0.84 0.32 -18.53
N LYS A 67 0.91 1.65 -18.38
CA LYS A 67 1.03 2.37 -17.10
C LYS A 67 -0.31 2.81 -16.50
N TYR A 68 -1.42 2.40 -17.09
CA TYR A 68 -2.75 2.83 -16.67
C TYR A 68 -3.59 1.65 -16.18
N ILE A 69 -4.49 1.95 -15.25
CA ILE A 69 -5.57 1.07 -14.79
C ILE A 69 -6.87 1.87 -14.79
N TRP A 70 -7.97 1.23 -15.16
CA TRP A 70 -9.31 1.75 -15.01
C TRP A 70 -10.06 0.87 -14.02
N PHE A 71 -10.79 1.49 -13.12
CA PHE A 71 -11.55 0.79 -12.10
C PHE A 71 -12.76 1.60 -11.69
N ASP A 72 -13.79 0.89 -11.26
CA ASP A 72 -14.97 1.50 -10.67
C ASP A 72 -14.84 1.47 -9.16
N ARG A 73 -15.15 2.59 -8.53
CA ARG A 73 -15.24 2.70 -7.08
C ARG A 73 -16.70 2.82 -6.70
N HIS A 74 -17.15 1.87 -5.90
CA HIS A 74 -18.50 1.88 -5.38
C HIS A 74 -18.50 2.13 -3.88
N HIS A 75 -19.51 2.84 -3.40
CA HIS A 75 -19.79 2.90 -1.98
C HIS A 75 -21.29 3.02 -1.72
N PHE A 76 -21.70 2.58 -0.54
CA PHE A 76 -23.08 2.52 -0.14
C PHE A 76 -23.54 3.87 0.43
N LEU A 77 -24.65 4.38 -0.09
CA LEU A 77 -25.26 5.64 0.35
C LEU A 77 -26.38 5.45 1.38
N GLY A 78 -26.81 4.21 1.64
CA GLY A 78 -28.03 3.93 2.40
C GLY A 78 -29.24 3.67 1.50
N GLN A 79 -30.35 3.20 2.10
CA GLN A 79 -31.63 2.99 1.39
C GLN A 79 -31.54 2.18 0.08
N ARG A 80 -30.64 1.18 0.04
CA ARG A 80 -30.36 0.34 -1.15
C ARG A 80 -29.74 1.11 -2.33
N ARG A 81 -29.21 2.31 -2.12
CA ARG A 81 -28.53 3.13 -3.14
C ARG A 81 -27.02 2.98 -3.05
N TRP A 82 -26.39 2.97 -4.22
CA TRP A 82 -24.94 2.92 -4.40
C TRP A 82 -24.51 4.08 -5.28
N GLU A 83 -23.37 4.67 -4.93
CA GLU A 83 -22.68 5.63 -5.79
C GLU A 83 -21.53 4.92 -6.51
N THR A 84 -21.30 5.30 -7.77
CA THR A 84 -20.24 4.73 -8.62
C THR A 84 -19.40 5.87 -9.19
N GLU A 85 -18.09 5.79 -8.98
CA GLU A 85 -17.11 6.67 -9.60
C GLU A 85 -16.26 5.87 -10.60
N HIS A 86 -16.12 6.37 -11.82
CA HIS A 86 -15.21 5.82 -12.81
C HIS A 86 -13.84 6.47 -12.66
N LEU A 87 -12.82 5.67 -12.39
CA LEU A 87 -11.50 6.15 -12.01
C LEU A 87 -10.41 5.62 -12.94
N ARG A 88 -9.43 6.48 -13.22
CA ARG A 88 -8.18 6.11 -13.91
C ARG A 88 -7.02 6.24 -12.94
N GLY A 89 -6.27 5.16 -12.76
CA GLY A 89 -4.98 5.14 -12.09
C GLY A 89 -3.82 5.26 -13.09
N ASN A 90 -2.82 6.08 -12.77
CA ASN A 90 -1.57 6.21 -13.52
C ASN A 90 -0.38 5.80 -12.64
N PHE A 91 0.29 4.72 -13.01
CA PHE A 91 1.42 4.16 -12.28
C PHE A 91 2.70 4.98 -12.52
N SER A 92 3.45 5.22 -11.45
CA SER A 92 4.73 5.93 -11.49
C SER A 92 5.68 5.43 -10.41
N ILE A 93 6.87 6.04 -10.37
CA ILE A 93 7.90 5.82 -9.36
C ILE A 93 8.06 7.11 -8.54
N TRP A 94 7.74 7.04 -7.25
CA TRP A 94 7.84 8.13 -6.30
C TRP A 94 9.31 8.52 -6.06
N HIS A 95 10.18 7.54 -5.83
CA HIS A 95 11.56 7.78 -5.41
C HIS A 95 12.47 8.21 -6.58
N PRO A 96 13.10 9.41 -6.52
CA PRO A 96 13.95 9.94 -7.59
C PRO A 96 15.11 9.01 -7.98
N GLY A 97 15.75 8.36 -6.99
CA GLY A 97 16.87 7.43 -7.21
C GLY A 97 16.53 6.14 -7.97
N ASN A 98 15.23 5.88 -8.20
CA ASN A 98 14.74 4.72 -8.96
C ASN A 98 14.09 5.11 -10.29
N ARG A 99 14.05 6.40 -10.66
CA ARG A 99 13.37 6.88 -11.89
C ARG A 99 13.94 6.31 -13.19
N ASN A 100 15.19 5.85 -13.19
CA ASN A 100 15.82 5.20 -14.34
C ASN A 100 15.48 3.70 -14.45
N LYS A 101 14.68 3.15 -13.52
CA LYS A 101 14.24 1.74 -13.57
C LYS A 101 12.85 1.69 -14.19
N SER A 102 12.64 0.74 -15.09
CA SER A 102 11.38 0.56 -15.81
C SER A 102 10.26 -0.01 -14.93
N LYS A 103 10.59 -0.57 -13.76
CA LYS A 103 9.72 -1.22 -12.77
C LYS A 103 10.55 -1.60 -11.53
N PRO A 104 9.90 -1.93 -10.40
CA PRO A 104 8.45 -1.91 -10.17
C PRO A 104 7.91 -0.51 -9.88
N TYR A 105 6.60 -0.33 -10.05
CA TYR A 105 5.91 0.91 -9.71
C TYR A 105 5.60 0.93 -8.21
N ASP A 106 5.88 2.04 -7.51
CA ASP A 106 5.61 2.21 -6.08
C ASP A 106 4.53 3.27 -5.80
N TYR A 107 3.98 3.88 -6.85
CA TYR A 107 2.98 4.94 -6.75
C TYR A 107 1.91 4.84 -7.83
N MET A 108 0.69 5.26 -7.48
CA MET A 108 -0.44 5.40 -8.39
C MET A 108 -1.19 6.71 -8.11
N GLN A 109 -1.25 7.59 -9.10
CA GLN A 109 -2.13 8.76 -9.07
C GLN A 109 -3.52 8.37 -9.57
N VAL A 110 -4.57 8.81 -8.89
CA VAL A 110 -5.96 8.48 -9.23
C VAL A 110 -6.70 9.75 -9.65
N GLU A 111 -7.42 9.67 -10.76
CA GLU A 111 -8.23 10.76 -11.31
C GLU A 111 -9.63 10.23 -11.64
N THR A 112 -10.65 11.08 -11.44
CA THR A 112 -12.02 10.78 -11.84
C THR A 112 -12.19 11.07 -13.33
N PHE A 113 -12.88 10.18 -14.03
CA PHE A 113 -13.22 10.36 -15.44
C PHE A 113 -14.75 10.45 -15.59
N PRO A 114 -15.30 11.49 -16.25
CA PRO A 114 -16.74 11.57 -16.49
C PRO A 114 -17.19 10.48 -17.47
N PRO A 115 -18.41 9.95 -17.35
CA PRO A 115 -18.96 9.09 -18.39
C PRO A 115 -19.10 9.88 -19.70
N ASN A 116 -18.70 9.26 -20.82
CA ASN A 116 -18.96 9.78 -22.17
C ASN A 116 -20.44 9.69 -22.53
#